data_AF-A0A318HB62-F1
#
_entry.id   AF-A0A318HB62-F1
#
_cell.length_a   1.000
_cell.length_b   1.000
_cell.length_c   1.000
_cell.angle_alpha   90.00
_cell.angle_beta   90.00
_cell.angle_gamma   90.00
#
_symmetry.space_group_name_H-M   'P 1'
#
loop_
_entity.id
_entity.type
_entity.pdbx_description
1 polymer ?
#
loop_
_entity_poly.entity_id
_entity_poly.type
_entity_poly.pdbx_seq_one_letter_code
_entity_poly.pdbx_strand_id
1 'polypeptide(L)'
;MQVDSERGSGRWSLIALLADVVCVIVFCAIGRRSHAEGLTVAGIAQTAWPFLAGTGVGWLVIRGWRRPFSVIPVGVVVWLCTVAVGMVLRKLTSAGVATSFVVVASVSTAVLLLGWRGAAALVRRG
;
A
#
# COMPACT_ATOMS: atom_id res chain seq x y z
N MET A 1 -16.78 8.15 30.65
CA MET A 1 -15.52 7.50 30.21
C MET A 1 -15.78 6.70 28.92
N GLN A 2 -16.13 7.37 27.82
CA GLN A 2 -16.44 6.75 26.52
C GLN A 2 -15.75 7.47 25.34
N VAL A 3 -14.99 8.54 25.63
CA VAL A 3 -14.33 9.42 24.65
C VAL A 3 -12.90 8.95 24.32
N ASP A 4 -12.31 8.07 25.14
CA ASP A 4 -10.92 7.63 24.98
C ASP A 4 -10.77 6.41 24.03
N SER A 5 -11.81 5.58 23.89
CA SER A 5 -11.80 4.39 23.01
C SER A 5 -11.84 4.76 21.52
N GLU A 6 -12.58 5.81 21.15
CA GLU A 6 -12.70 6.31 19.78
C GLU A 6 -11.38 6.93 19.27
N ARG A 7 -10.70 7.72 20.11
CA ARG A 7 -9.40 8.35 19.76
C ARG A 7 -8.29 7.30 19.53
N GLY A 8 -8.31 6.23 20.32
CA GLY A 8 -7.37 5.11 20.17
C GLY A 8 -7.52 4.43 18.81
N SER A 9 -8.76 4.09 18.42
CA SER A 9 -9.03 3.41 17.15
C SER A 9 -8.65 4.25 15.92
N GLY A 10 -8.94 5.56 15.96
CA GLY A 10 -8.59 6.49 14.89
C GLY A 10 -7.08 6.62 14.68
N ARG A 11 -6.31 6.81 15.77
CA ARG A 11 -4.84 6.94 15.70
C ARG A 11 -4.18 5.68 15.13
N TRP A 12 -4.63 4.50 15.55
CA TRP A 12 -4.09 3.22 15.06
C TRP A 12 -4.43 2.97 13.58
N SER A 13 -5.62 3.36 13.16
CA SER A 13 -6.02 3.31 11.74
C SER A 13 -5.15 4.24 10.89
N LEU A 14 -4.88 5.45 11.38
CA LEU A 14 -4.00 6.42 10.71
C LEU A 14 -2.58 5.88 10.59
N ILE A 15 -2.01 5.33 11.67
CA ILE A 15 -0.65 4.75 11.66
C ILE A 15 -0.55 3.64 10.61
N ALA A 16 -1.53 2.74 10.55
CA ALA A 16 -1.54 1.66 9.58
C ALA A 16 -1.70 2.15 8.13
N LEU A 17 -2.55 3.15 7.89
CA LEU A 17 -2.69 3.76 6.57
C LEU A 17 -1.39 4.45 6.13
N LEU A 18 -0.74 5.19 7.03
CA LEU A 18 0.55 5.82 6.76
C LEU A 18 1.64 4.79 6.46
N ALA A 19 1.66 3.67 7.18
CA ALA A 19 2.58 2.57 6.89
C ALA A 19 2.39 2.02 5.46
N ASP A 20 1.14 1.86 5.00
CA ASP A 20 0.87 1.45 3.61
C ASP A 20 1.31 2.50 2.59
N VAL A 21 1.04 3.77 2.86
CA VAL A 21 1.46 4.88 1.98
C VAL A 21 2.98 4.90 1.86
N VAL A 22 3.70 4.78 2.98
CA VAL A 22 5.16 4.71 2.99
C VAL A 22 5.65 3.49 2.21
N CYS A 23 5.04 2.32 2.40
CA CYS A 23 5.37 1.11 1.64
C CYS A 23 5.25 1.33 0.12
N VAL A 24 4.15 1.94 -0.34
CA VAL A 24 3.94 2.22 -1.76
C VAL A 24 4.94 3.26 -2.29
N ILE A 25 5.24 4.31 -1.52
CA ILE A 25 6.25 5.31 -1.89
C ILE A 25 7.63 4.68 -2.00
N VAL A 26 8.01 3.83 -1.04
CA VAL A 26 9.29 3.10 -1.05
C VAL A 26 9.38 2.17 -2.26
N PHE A 27 8.32 1.40 -2.56
CA PHE A 27 8.23 0.59 -3.77
C PHE A 27 8.49 1.43 -5.03
N CYS A 28 7.82 2.58 -5.17
CA CYS A 28 7.94 3.43 -6.34
C CYS A 28 9.33 4.07 -6.44
N ALA A 29 9.89 4.56 -5.33
CA ALA A 29 11.23 5.16 -5.30
C ALA A 29 12.31 4.13 -5.67
N ILE A 30 12.24 2.92 -5.10
CA ILE A 30 13.16 1.82 -5.44
C ILE A 30 13.00 1.44 -6.90
N GLY A 31 11.77 1.23 -7.38
CA GLY A 31 11.50 0.87 -8.77
C GLY A 31 12.08 1.88 -9.76
N ARG A 32 11.86 3.18 -9.52
CA ARG A 32 12.46 4.25 -10.33
C ARG A 32 13.98 4.18 -10.35
N ARG A 33 14.61 4.05 -9.19
CA ARG A 33 16.07 3.91 -9.08
C ARG A 33 16.59 2.68 -9.83
N SER A 34 15.90 1.55 -9.74
CA SER A 34 16.26 0.30 -10.43
C SER A 34 16.18 0.43 -11.95
N HIS A 35 15.29 1.26 -12.47
CA HIS A 35 15.18 1.57 -13.89
C HIS A 35 16.04 2.76 -14.34
N ALA A 36 16.99 3.21 -13.50
CA ALA A 36 17.83 4.39 -13.72
C ALA A 36 17.01 5.68 -14.00
N GLU A 37 15.77 5.72 -13.51
CA GLU A 37 14.93 6.91 -13.57
C GLU A 37 15.29 7.87 -12.43
N GLY A 38 15.19 9.18 -12.68
CA GLY A 38 15.49 10.20 -11.67
C GLY A 38 14.58 10.14 -10.44
N LEU A 39 15.15 10.32 -9.24
CA LEU A 39 14.45 10.39 -7.96
C LEU A 39 13.96 11.81 -7.64
N THR A 40 13.12 12.36 -8.51
CA THR A 40 12.45 13.64 -8.26
C THR A 40 11.13 13.41 -7.52
N VAL A 41 10.71 14.37 -6.70
CA VAL A 41 9.43 14.31 -5.98
C VAL A 41 8.26 14.11 -6.95
N ALA A 42 8.26 14.88 -8.05
CA ALA A 42 7.25 14.75 -9.10
C ALA A 42 7.27 13.37 -9.78
N GLY A 43 8.46 12.83 -10.06
CA GLY A 43 8.60 11.50 -10.67
C GLY A 43 8.08 10.39 -9.76
N ILE A 44 8.41 10.44 -8.47
CA ILE A 44 7.89 9.48 -7.48
C ILE A 44 6.37 9.61 -7.37
N ALA A 45 5.84 10.83 -7.30
CA ALA A 45 4.40 11.06 -7.24
C ALA A 45 3.68 10.51 -8.49
N GLN A 46 4.24 10.72 -9.69
CA GLN A 46 3.71 10.20 -10.94
C GLN A 46 3.69 8.66 -10.99
N THR A 47 4.72 8.01 -10.44
CA THR A 47 4.74 6.55 -10.36
C THR A 47 3.82 6.01 -9.26
N ALA A 48 3.69 6.72 -8.13
CA ALA A 48 3.00 6.24 -6.93
C ALA A 48 1.49 6.42 -6.94
N TRP A 49 0.97 7.52 -7.53
CA TRP A 49 -0.47 7.84 -7.45
C TRP A 49 -1.41 6.71 -7.92
N PRO A 50 -1.12 5.90 -8.96
CA PRO A 50 -2.00 4.81 -9.38
C PRO A 50 -2.12 3.74 -8.28
N PHE A 51 -1.00 3.41 -7.64
CA PHE A 51 -0.93 2.41 -6.59
C PHE A 51 -1.54 2.93 -5.28
N LEU A 52 -1.28 4.20 -4.94
CA LEU A 52 -1.89 4.85 -3.78
C LEU A 52 -3.42 4.94 -3.92
N ALA A 53 -3.94 5.22 -5.13
CA ALA A 53 -5.36 5.16 -5.41
C ALA A 53 -5.91 3.74 -5.16
N GLY A 54 -5.21 2.70 -5.64
CA GLY A 54 -5.57 1.32 -5.35
C GLY A 54 -5.53 0.95 -3.87
N THR A 55 -4.54 1.43 -3.12
CA THR A 55 -4.46 1.27 -1.67
C THR A 55 -5.67 1.90 -0.99
N GLY A 56 -6.03 3.13 -1.38
CA GLY A 56 -7.22 3.81 -0.87
C GLY A 56 -8.51 3.03 -1.15
N VAL A 57 -8.68 2.55 -2.38
CA VAL A 57 -9.81 1.69 -2.76
C VAL A 57 -9.86 0.44 -1.88
N GLY A 58 -8.74 -0.25 -1.69
CA GLY A 58 -8.69 -1.46 -0.85
C GLY A 58 -9.09 -1.19 0.60
N TRP A 59 -8.63 -0.08 1.18
CA TRP A 59 -9.05 0.34 2.52
C TRP A 59 -10.54 0.60 2.62
N LEU A 60 -11.14 1.25 1.62
CA LEU A 60 -12.58 1.50 1.57
C LEU A 60 -13.38 0.20 1.42
N VAL A 61 -12.97 -0.68 0.48
CA VAL A 61 -13.64 -1.96 0.18
C VAL A 61 -13.71 -2.85 1.42
N ILE A 62 -12.60 -3.02 2.14
CA ILE A 62 -12.55 -3.91 3.31
C ILE A 62 -12.92 -3.21 4.63
N ARG A 63 -13.18 -1.90 4.59
CA ARG A 63 -13.31 -1.04 5.78
C ARG A 63 -12.12 -1.22 6.72
N GLY A 64 -10.91 -1.00 6.19
CA GLY A 64 -9.63 -1.34 6.84
C GLY A 64 -9.48 -0.79 8.25
N TRP A 65 -10.10 0.35 8.55
CA TRP A 65 -10.15 0.96 9.88
C TRP A 65 -10.79 0.08 10.97
N ARG A 66 -11.58 -0.95 10.61
CA ARG A 66 -12.13 -1.91 11.58
C ARG A 66 -11.06 -2.83 12.18
N ARG A 67 -10.05 -3.22 11.39
CA ARG A 67 -8.96 -4.14 11.78
C ARG A 67 -7.66 -3.79 11.04
N PRO A 68 -7.09 -2.59 11.27
CA PRO A 68 -6.08 -2.00 10.38
C PRO A 68 -4.77 -2.81 10.25
N PHE A 69 -4.44 -3.59 11.27
CA PHE A 69 -3.23 -4.41 11.32
C PHE A 69 -3.41 -5.87 10.92
N SER A 70 -4.62 -6.27 10.53
CA SER A 70 -4.90 -7.65 10.13
C SER A 70 -4.23 -7.97 8.79
N VAL A 71 -3.40 -9.02 8.73
CA VAL A 71 -2.82 -9.52 7.47
C VAL A 71 -3.93 -10.06 6.56
N ILE A 72 -4.80 -10.92 7.12
CA ILE A 72 -5.99 -11.45 6.45
C ILE A 72 -7.24 -11.08 7.28
N PRO A 73 -8.24 -10.41 6.70
CA PRO A 73 -8.38 -10.11 5.27
C PRO A 73 -7.80 -8.75 4.81
N VAL A 74 -7.51 -7.82 5.73
CA VAL A 74 -7.26 -6.41 5.37
C VAL A 74 -6.03 -6.23 4.48
N GLY A 75 -4.87 -6.75 4.88
CA GLY A 75 -3.64 -6.66 4.09
C GLY A 75 -3.79 -7.24 2.69
N VAL A 76 -4.41 -8.43 2.57
CA VAL A 76 -4.61 -9.09 1.27
C VAL A 76 -5.52 -8.28 0.35
N VAL A 77 -6.66 -7.78 0.84
CA VAL A 77 -7.57 -6.97 0.02
C VAL A 77 -6.92 -5.66 -0.40
N VAL A 78 -6.22 -4.98 0.52
CA VAL A 78 -5.48 -3.76 0.20
C VAL A 78 -4.44 -4.02 -0.87
N TRP A 79 -3.62 -5.07 -0.72
CA TRP A 79 -2.61 -5.46 -1.71
C TRP A 79 -3.22 -5.74 -3.09
N LEU A 80 -4.28 -6.55 -3.16
CA LEU A 80 -4.94 -6.87 -4.43
C LEU A 80 -5.49 -5.62 -5.10
N CYS A 81 -6.12 -4.71 -4.35
CA CYS A 81 -6.60 -3.45 -4.89
C CYS A 81 -5.45 -2.53 -5.33
N THR A 82 -4.37 -2.41 -4.54
CA THR A 82 -3.16 -1.64 -4.89
C THR A 82 -2.62 -2.06 -6.25
N VAL A 83 -2.47 -3.36 -6.49
CA VAL A 83 -1.97 -3.90 -7.76
C VAL A 83 -3.00 -3.70 -8.87
N ALA A 84 -4.23 -4.19 -8.70
CA ALA A 84 -5.23 -4.20 -9.76
C ALA A 84 -5.58 -2.79 -10.24
N VAL A 85 -5.92 -1.90 -9.32
CA VAL A 85 -6.24 -0.49 -9.64
C VAL A 85 -5.00 0.23 -10.16
N GLY A 86 -3.82 -0.03 -9.58
CA GLY A 86 -2.56 0.55 -10.03
C GLY A 86 -2.27 0.21 -11.50
N MET A 87 -2.44 -1.04 -11.91
CA MET A 87 -2.23 -1.46 -13.29
C MET A 87 -3.29 -0.89 -14.24
N VAL A 88 -4.56 -0.87 -13.83
CA VAL A 88 -5.64 -0.27 -14.62
C VAL A 88 -5.37 1.20 -14.86
N LEU A 89 -5.10 1.98 -13.81
CA LEU A 89 -4.84 3.41 -13.91
C LEU A 89 -3.59 3.69 -14.76
N ARG A 90 -2.51 2.93 -14.58
CA ARG A 90 -1.31 3.05 -15.43
C ARG A 90 -1.64 2.81 -16.91
N LYS A 91 -2.43 1.78 -17.22
CA LYS A 91 -2.86 1.51 -18.60
C LYS A 91 -3.71 2.66 -19.17
N LEU A 92 -4.60 3.23 -18.36
CA LEU A 92 -5.46 4.35 -18.77
C LEU A 92 -4.68 5.66 -18.97
N THR A 93 -3.56 5.85 -18.28
CA THR A 93 -2.67 7.02 -18.44
C THR A 93 -1.50 6.76 -19.38
N SER A 94 -1.57 5.72 -20.20
CA SER A 94 -0.53 5.33 -21.16
C SER A 94 0.84 5.06 -20.53
N ALA A 95 0.89 4.75 -19.24
CA ALA A 95 2.09 4.26 -18.58
C ALA A 95 2.30 2.78 -18.91
N GLY A 96 3.57 2.38 -19.07
CA GLY A 96 3.92 0.99 -19.41
C GLY A 96 3.48 -0.01 -18.33
N VAL A 97 2.88 -1.12 -18.79
CA VAL A 97 2.48 -2.29 -17.99
C VAL A 97 2.99 -3.55 -18.67
N ALA A 98 4.28 -3.83 -18.52
CA ALA A 98 4.88 -5.10 -18.96
C ALA A 98 4.49 -6.24 -18.01
N THR A 99 4.40 -7.48 -18.51
CA THR A 99 4.11 -8.64 -17.66
C THR A 99 5.11 -8.79 -16.51
N SER A 100 6.40 -8.58 -16.79
CA SER A 100 7.45 -8.57 -15.77
C SER A 100 7.22 -7.50 -14.70
N PHE A 101 6.77 -6.30 -15.11
CA PHE A 101 6.41 -5.23 -14.18
C PHE A 101 5.24 -5.64 -13.28
N VAL A 102 4.20 -6.29 -13.82
CA VAL A 102 3.06 -6.78 -13.01
C VAL A 102 3.54 -7.76 -11.95
N VAL A 103 4.38 -8.73 -12.31
CA VAL A 103 4.90 -9.73 -11.36
C VAL A 103 5.75 -9.08 -10.27
N VAL A 104 6.74 -8.28 -10.66
CA VAL A 104 7.65 -7.62 -9.70
C VAL A 104 6.88 -6.66 -8.80
N ALA A 105 6.00 -5.82 -9.36
CA ALA A 105 5.17 -4.91 -8.58
C ALA A 105 4.28 -5.67 -7.59
N SER A 106 3.65 -6.76 -8.02
CA SER A 106 2.79 -7.57 -7.16
C SER A 106 3.58 -8.18 -6.00
N VAL A 107 4.74 -8.78 -6.27
CA VAL A 107 5.57 -9.41 -5.24
C VAL A 107 6.16 -8.37 -4.29
N SER A 108 6.74 -7.29 -4.80
CA SER A 108 7.33 -6.24 -3.97
C SER A 108 6.28 -5.58 -3.07
N THR A 109 5.11 -5.24 -3.60
CA THR A 109 4.03 -4.66 -2.80
C THR A 109 3.43 -5.67 -1.82
N ALA A 110 3.36 -6.96 -2.16
CA ALA A 110 2.94 -8.01 -1.23
C ALA A 110 3.89 -8.08 -0.04
N VAL A 111 5.20 -8.16 -0.29
CA VAL A 111 6.24 -8.20 0.74
C VAL A 111 6.14 -6.99 1.65
N LEU A 112 5.99 -5.79 1.09
CA LEU A 112 5.93 -4.56 1.89
C LEU A 112 4.63 -4.49 2.69
N LEU A 113 3.46 -4.56 2.05
CA LEU A 113 2.15 -4.33 2.67
C LEU A 113 1.74 -5.46 3.64
N LEU A 114 2.03 -6.71 3.28
CA LEU A 114 1.74 -7.86 4.13
C LEU A 114 2.84 -8.07 5.17
N GLY A 115 4.10 -7.81 4.82
CA GLY A 115 5.24 -8.02 5.70
C GLY A 115 5.22 -7.11 6.93
N TRP A 116 4.94 -5.82 6.78
CA TRP A 116 4.87 -4.91 7.94
C TRP A 116 3.73 -5.31 8.90
N ARG A 117 2.58 -5.76 8.36
CA ARG A 117 1.46 -6.27 9.15
C ARG A 117 1.80 -7.58 9.85
N GLY A 118 2.52 -8.47 9.16
CA GLY A 118 3.04 -9.71 9.72
C GLY A 118 3.99 -9.43 10.89
N ALA A 119 4.94 -8.53 10.71
CA ALA A 119 5.85 -8.08 11.76
C ALA A 119 5.10 -7.49 12.96
N ALA A 120 4.14 -6.58 12.73
CA ALA A 120 3.30 -6.02 13.78
C ALA A 120 2.45 -7.08 14.51
N ALA A 121 2.01 -8.14 13.81
CA ALA A 121 1.29 -9.25 14.41
C ALA A 121 2.21 -10.12 15.28
N LEU A 122 3.47 -10.33 14.88
CA LEU A 122 4.47 -11.04 15.68
C LEU A 122 4.84 -10.26 16.94
N VAL A 123 5.11 -8.97 16.83
CA VAL A 123 5.47 -8.11 17.97
C VAL A 123 4.35 -8.03 19.02
N ARG A 124 3.08 -8.14 18.63
CA ARG A 124 1.95 -8.16 19.58
C ARG A 124 1.68 -9.53 20.22
N ARG A 125 2.33 -10.58 19.74
CA ARG A 125 2.19 -11.95 20.25
C ARG A 125 3.32 -12.33 21.23
N GLY A 126 4.44 -11.61 21.20
CA GLY A 126 5.53 -11.73 22.18
C GLY A 126 5.37 -10.71 23.30
#